data_AF-A0AA88RF72-F1
#
_entry.id   AF-A0AA88RF72-F1
#
_cell.length_a   1.000
_cell.length_b   1.000
_cell.length_c   1.000
_cell.angle_alpha   90.00
_cell.angle_beta   90.00
_cell.angle_gamma   90.00
#
_symmetry.space_group_name_H-M   'P 1'
#
loop_
_entity.id
_entity.type
_entity.pdbx_description
1 polymer ?
#
loop_
_entity_poly.entity_id
_entity_poly.type
_entity_poly.pdbx_seq_one_letter_code
_entity_poly.pdbx_strand_id
1 'polypeptide(L)'
;MQAIAERGFPSPSLRITGTGSDLDILRRTGDRLAKFTHSLGLKFQFHPFLLINIDDYDPTSTVLLFLGETLAVNCVLYLHRLLGDRDRARLFLRKIKSMSPKTHVGQSIQLSVIHRMAEVQATLEECMKY
;
A
#
# COMPACT_ATOMS: atom_id res chain seq x y z
N MET A 1 -7.81 8.74 2.44
CA MET A 1 -7.15 9.36 3.61
C MET A 1 -8.13 10.22 4.38
N GLN A 2 -8.88 11.12 3.74
CA GLN A 2 -9.92 11.89 4.41
C GLN A 2 -10.97 11.01 5.12
N ALA A 3 -11.48 9.98 4.43
CA ALA A 3 -12.37 8.98 5.04
C ALA A 3 -11.75 8.25 6.26
N ILE A 4 -10.42 8.14 6.34
CA ILE A 4 -9.73 7.53 7.50
C ILE A 4 -9.73 8.52 8.67
N ALA A 5 -9.49 9.80 8.42
CA ALA A 5 -9.51 10.84 9.43
C ALA A 5 -10.91 11.03 10.05
N GLU A 6 -11.96 10.83 9.25
CA GLU A 6 -13.36 10.98 9.68
C GLU A 6 -13.90 9.77 10.47
N ARG A 7 -13.16 8.64 10.53
CA ARG A 7 -13.63 7.35 11.08
C ARG A 7 -13.73 7.29 12.61
N GLY A 8 -13.38 8.37 13.32
CA GLY A 8 -13.49 8.50 14.78
C GLY A 8 -12.16 8.47 15.53
N PHE A 9 -12.19 8.78 16.82
CA PHE A 9 -11.02 8.78 17.70
C PHE A 9 -10.84 7.43 18.41
N PRO A 10 -9.59 6.94 18.58
CA PRO A 10 -8.35 7.55 18.10
C PRO A 10 -8.12 7.34 16.60
N SER A 11 -7.57 8.37 15.94
CA SER A 11 -7.25 8.30 14.52
C SER A 11 -6.13 7.28 14.27
N PRO A 12 -6.31 6.35 13.32
CA PRO A 12 -5.33 5.30 13.08
C PRO A 12 -4.04 5.88 12.48
N SER A 13 -2.93 5.17 12.69
CA SER A 13 -1.68 5.45 12.00
C SER A 13 -1.69 4.82 10.61
N LEU A 14 -1.12 5.53 9.63
CA LEU A 14 -1.10 5.12 8.24
C LEU A 14 0.34 4.92 7.79
N ARG A 15 0.61 3.78 7.19
CA ARG A 15 1.91 3.46 6.61
C ARG A 15 1.72 3.07 5.17
N ILE A 16 2.49 3.67 4.27
CA ILE A 16 2.40 3.37 2.84
C ILE A 16 3.75 2.92 2.35
N THR A 17 3.79 1.81 1.62
CA THR A 17 4.95 1.38 0.83
C THR A 17 4.66 1.68 -0.62
N GLY A 18 5.40 2.63 -1.20
CA GLY A 18 5.25 3.02 -2.60
C GLY A 18 6.30 2.34 -3.47
N THR A 19 5.88 1.56 -4.46
CA THR A 19 6.80 0.92 -5.42
C THR A 19 6.82 1.67 -6.74
N GLY A 20 8.00 1.80 -7.34
CA GLY A 20 8.17 2.44 -8.65
C GLY A 20 9.60 2.47 -9.13
N SER A 21 9.79 2.81 -10.41
CA SER A 21 11.11 2.77 -11.08
C SER A 21 11.94 4.04 -10.89
N ASP A 22 11.40 5.07 -10.24
CA ASP A 22 12.05 6.36 -10.02
C ASP A 22 11.95 6.75 -8.55
N LEU A 23 13.10 6.79 -7.88
CA LEU A 23 13.18 7.08 -6.45
C LEU A 23 12.85 8.54 -6.12
N ASP A 24 13.17 9.48 -7.00
CA ASP A 24 12.91 10.90 -6.77
C ASP A 24 11.42 11.20 -6.89
N ILE A 25 10.73 10.57 -7.85
CA ILE A 25 9.28 10.64 -7.96
C ILE A 25 8.62 10.03 -6.72
N LEU A 26 9.10 8.87 -6.25
CA LEU A 26 8.58 8.22 -5.04
C LEU A 26 8.76 9.12 -3.81
N ARG A 27 9.93 9.72 -3.62
CA ARG A 27 10.22 10.63 -2.50
C ARG A 27 9.33 11.87 -2.52
N ARG A 28 9.25 12.57 -3.66
CA ARG A 28 8.38 13.74 -3.81
C ARG A 28 6.91 13.39 -3.57
N THR A 29 6.48 12.19 -3.96
CA THR A 29 5.12 11.72 -3.69
C THR A 29 4.91 11.45 -2.20
N GLY A 30 5.85 10.77 -1.55
CA GLY A 30 5.85 10.55 -0.11
C GLY A 30 5.74 11.85 0.69
N ASP A 31 6.51 12.87 0.32
CA ASP A 31 6.47 14.19 0.95
C ASP A 31 5.11 14.88 0.82
N ARG A 32 4.50 14.79 -0.38
CA ARG A 32 3.16 15.35 -0.64
C ARG A 32 2.09 14.62 0.17
N LEU A 33 2.16 13.29 0.24
CA LEU A 33 1.25 12.48 1.05
C LEU A 33 1.41 12.81 2.53
N ALA A 34 2.63 12.93 3.03
CA ALA A 34 2.92 13.26 4.43
C ALA A 34 2.33 14.62 4.83
N LYS A 35 2.54 15.64 4.00
CA LYS A 35 1.95 16.98 4.21
C LYS A 35 0.42 16.93 4.24
N PHE A 36 -0.18 16.17 3.32
CA PHE A 36 -1.63 16.02 3.27
C PHE A 36 -2.18 15.29 4.51
N THR A 37 -1.59 14.16 4.90
CA THR A 37 -2.01 13.42 6.11
C THR A 37 -1.81 14.23 7.38
N HIS A 38 -0.76 15.04 7.45
CA HIS A 38 -0.52 15.92 8.59
C HIS A 38 -1.62 16.98 8.72
N SER A 39 -2.08 17.55 7.60
CA SER A 39 -3.21 18.50 7.59
C SER A 39 -4.53 17.87 8.04
N LEU A 40 -4.64 16.54 7.97
CA LEU A 40 -5.78 15.74 8.43
C LEU A 40 -5.61 15.22 9.88
N GLY A 41 -4.51 15.55 10.57
CA GLY A 41 -4.24 15.06 11.93
C GLY A 41 -3.86 13.57 12.01
N LEU A 42 -3.51 12.93 10.88
CA LEU A 42 -3.15 11.52 10.83
C LEU A 42 -1.65 11.31 11.08
N LYS A 43 -1.31 10.26 11.84
CA LYS A 43 0.07 9.76 11.92
C LYS A 43 0.41 9.04 10.62
N PHE A 44 1.50 9.40 9.96
CA PHE A 44 1.84 8.87 8.64
C PHE A 44 3.31 8.52 8.46
N GLN A 45 3.58 7.44 7.74
CA GLN A 45 4.93 7.05 7.29
C GLN A 45 4.90 6.56 5.84
N PHE A 46 5.88 7.00 5.05
CA PHE A 46 6.05 6.55 3.66
C PHE A 46 7.37 5.82 3.47
N HIS A 47 7.32 4.64 2.86
CA HIS A 47 8.45 3.78 2.58
C HIS A 47 8.59 3.63 1.07
N PRO A 48 9.51 4.38 0.42
CA PRO A 48 9.76 4.20 -1.00
C PRO A 48 10.51 2.89 -1.23
N PHE A 49 10.09 2.12 -2.22
CA PHE A 49 10.77 0.92 -2.67
C PHE A 49 11.04 1.02 -4.19
N LEU A 50 12.32 1.11 -4.55
CA LEU A 50 12.73 1.18 -5.94
C LEU A 50 12.56 -0.19 -6.60
N LEU A 51 11.70 -0.26 -7.61
CA LEU A 51 11.41 -1.45 -8.37
C LEU A 51 12.00 -1.31 -9.78
N ILE A 52 13.21 -1.84 -9.97
CA ILE A 52 13.95 -1.76 -11.24
C ILE A 52 13.35 -2.73 -12.27
N ASN A 53 13.07 -3.95 -11.84
CA ASN A 53 12.40 -4.95 -12.65
C ASN A 53 11.10 -5.37 -11.98
N ILE A 54 10.00 -5.21 -12.71
CA ILE A 54 8.67 -5.52 -12.19
C ILE A 54 8.44 -7.03 -12.07
N ASP A 55 9.14 -7.83 -12.87
CA ASP A 55 9.04 -9.30 -12.84
C ASP A 55 9.67 -9.92 -11.60
N ASP A 56 10.62 -9.22 -10.96
CA ASP A 56 11.31 -9.65 -9.75
C ASP A 56 10.63 -9.13 -8.48
N TYR A 57 9.43 -8.53 -8.59
CA TYR A 57 8.74 -7.98 -7.45
C TYR A 57 8.26 -9.08 -6.49
N ASP A 58 8.85 -9.11 -5.31
CA ASP A 58 8.43 -9.96 -4.22
C ASP A 58 7.75 -9.14 -3.10
N PRO A 59 6.42 -9.23 -2.94
CA PRO A 59 5.71 -8.43 -1.95
C PRO A 59 6.11 -8.79 -0.51
N THR A 60 6.51 -10.04 -0.25
CA THR A 60 6.90 -10.53 1.08
C THR A 60 8.19 -9.93 1.61
N SER A 61 9.14 -9.61 0.73
CA SER A 61 10.40 -8.94 1.12
C SER A 61 10.29 -7.42 1.15
N THR A 62 9.30 -6.86 0.43
CA THR A 62 9.13 -5.40 0.31
C THR A 62 8.29 -4.80 1.43
N VAL A 63 7.28 -5.53 1.92
CA VAL A 63 6.33 -5.00 2.91
C VAL A 63 6.63 -5.61 4.27
N LEU A 64 7.14 -4.79 5.18
CA LEU A 64 7.28 -5.14 6.59
C LEU A 64 5.92 -4.93 7.27
N LEU A 65 5.21 -6.00 7.64
CA LEU A 65 3.96 -5.91 8.39
C LEU A 65 4.22 -6.11 9.89
N PHE A 66 3.75 -5.19 10.73
CA PHE A 66 3.87 -5.32 12.18
C PHE A 66 2.64 -5.99 12.81
N LEU A 67 2.81 -6.55 14.01
CA LEU A 67 1.70 -7.15 14.75
C LEU A 67 0.63 -6.09 15.06
N GLY A 68 -0.63 -6.39 14.76
CA GLY A 68 -1.73 -5.43 14.93
C GLY A 68 -1.82 -4.40 13.82
N GLU A 69 -1.26 -4.67 12.64
CA GLU A 69 -1.54 -3.88 11.44
C GLU A 69 -2.47 -4.62 10.49
N THR A 70 -3.29 -3.84 9.78
CA THR A 70 -4.09 -4.34 8.67
C THR A 70 -3.37 -4.03 7.35
N LEU A 71 -3.09 -5.07 6.56
CA LEU A 71 -2.48 -4.93 5.24
C LEU A 71 -3.56 -4.79 4.16
N ALA A 72 -3.44 -3.74 3.36
CA ALA A 72 -4.17 -3.55 2.12
C ALA A 72 -3.18 -3.42 0.97
N VAL A 73 -3.36 -4.21 -0.10
CA VAL A 73 -2.49 -4.18 -1.27
C VAL A 73 -3.26 -3.61 -2.45
N ASN A 74 -2.70 -2.57 -3.04
CA ASN A 74 -3.24 -1.89 -4.20
C ASN A 74 -2.37 -2.17 -5.43
N CYS A 75 -2.96 -2.76 -6.47
CA CYS A 75 -2.29 -3.12 -7.71
C CYS A 75 -2.90 -2.38 -8.91
N VAL A 76 -2.71 -1.06 -9.01
CA VAL A 76 -3.24 -0.25 -10.11
C VAL A 76 -2.47 -0.56 -11.39
N LEU A 77 -3.15 -1.01 -12.45
CA LEU A 77 -2.52 -1.31 -13.75
C LEU A 77 -1.27 -2.21 -13.66
N TYR A 78 -1.21 -3.09 -12.66
CA TYR A 78 -0.11 -4.03 -12.48
C TYR A 78 -0.51 -5.46 -12.84
N LEU A 79 -1.70 -5.89 -12.41
CA LEU A 79 -2.15 -7.27 -12.60
C LEU A 79 -2.18 -7.69 -14.08
N HIS A 80 -2.49 -6.77 -15.01
CA HIS A 80 -2.51 -7.07 -16.44
C HIS A 80 -1.14 -7.50 -16.99
N ARG A 81 -0.03 -7.05 -16.38
CA ARG A 81 1.32 -7.45 -16.78
C ARG A 81 1.65 -8.89 -16.37
N LEU A 82 1.00 -9.37 -15.31
CA LEU A 82 1.12 -10.75 -14.85
C LEU A 82 0.20 -11.71 -15.62
N LEU A 83 -0.79 -11.21 -16.38
CA LEU A 83 -1.74 -12.07 -17.11
C LEU A 83 -1.10 -12.89 -18.24
N GLY A 84 0.08 -12.48 -18.73
CA GLY A 84 0.84 -13.27 -19.70
C GLY A 84 1.38 -14.59 -19.14
N ASP A 85 1.44 -14.73 -17.81
CA ASP A 85 1.97 -15.90 -17.10
C ASP A 85 1.04 -16.22 -15.91
N ARG A 86 0.08 -17.14 -16.15
CA ARG A 86 -0.95 -17.48 -15.14
C ARG A 86 -0.37 -18.02 -13.84
N ASP A 87 0.74 -18.75 -13.92
CA ASP A 87 1.39 -19.31 -12.74
C ASP A 87 2.06 -18.21 -11.91
N ARG A 88 2.69 -17.23 -12.57
CA ARG A 88 3.23 -16.04 -11.91
C ARG A 88 2.14 -15.20 -11.24
N ALA A 89 1.02 -14.94 -11.93
CA ALA A 89 -0.12 -14.23 -11.34
C ALA A 89 -0.67 -14.96 -10.10
N ARG A 90 -0.82 -16.29 -10.19
CA ARG A 90 -1.29 -17.13 -9.08
C ARG A 90 -0.31 -17.12 -7.90
N LEU A 91 0.99 -17.22 -8.16
CA LEU A 91 2.04 -17.15 -7.14
C LEU A 91 2.00 -15.80 -6.42
N PHE A 92 1.90 -14.71 -7.17
CA PHE A 92 1.81 -13.36 -6.63
C PHE A 92 0.61 -13.18 -5.69
N LEU A 93 -0.58 -13.59 -6.12
CA LEU A 93 -1.79 -13.50 -5.28
C LEU A 93 -1.69 -14.40 -4.03
N ARG A 94 -1.06 -15.58 -4.14
CA ARG A 94 -0.80 -16.45 -2.99
C ARG A 94 0.13 -15.79 -1.98
N LYS A 95 1.19 -15.11 -2.44
CA LYS A 95 2.11 -14.37 -1.57
C LYS A 95 1.37 -13.25 -0.82
N ILE A 96 0.60 -12.42 -1.52
CA ILE A 96 -0.23 -11.38 -0.87
C ILE A 96 -1.15 -12.01 0.19
N LYS A 97 -1.84 -13.10 -0.16
CA LYS A 97 -2.73 -13.79 0.78
C LYS A 97 -2.00 -14.36 2.00
N SER A 98 -0.75 -14.80 1.85
CA SER A 98 0.05 -15.25 3.00
C SER A 98 0.48 -14.10 3.92
N MET A 99 0.50 -12.87 3.41
CA MET A 99 0.85 -11.67 4.17
C MET A 99 -0.34 -11.04 4.88
N SER A 100 -1.57 -11.51 4.66
CA SER A 100 -2.73 -11.03 5.43
C SER A 100 -2.86 -11.86 6.71
N PRO A 101 -2.40 -11.38 7.88
CA PRO A 101 -2.71 -12.04 9.14
C PRO A 101 -4.22 -12.02 9.33
N LYS A 102 -4.80 -13.20 9.53
CA LYS A 102 -6.20 -13.30 9.93
C LYS A 102 -6.31 -12.69 11.32
N THR A 103 -7.16 -11.65 11.40
CA THR A 103 -7.81 -11.13 12.62
C THR A 103 -6.88 -10.64 13.73
N HIS A 104 -6.73 -9.32 13.89
CA HIS A 104 -6.77 -8.63 15.18
C HIS A 104 -6.94 -7.11 14.98
N VAL A 105 -7.69 -6.46 15.88
CA VAL A 105 -8.02 -5.04 15.85
C VAL A 105 -6.75 -4.20 15.97
N GLY A 106 -6.33 -3.65 14.85
CA GLY A 106 -5.16 -2.81 14.70
C GLY A 106 -5.52 -1.36 14.44
N GLN A 107 -4.89 -0.41 15.15
CA GLN A 107 -5.04 1.02 14.87
C GLN A 107 -4.11 1.50 13.75
N SER A 108 -3.51 0.58 12.99
CA SER A 108 -2.48 0.90 12.01
C SER A 108 -2.76 0.19 10.69
N ILE A 109 -2.80 0.97 9.60
CA ILE A 109 -3.11 0.47 8.26
C ILE A 109 -1.84 0.57 7.43
N GLN A 110 -1.42 -0.55 6.82
CA GLN A 110 -0.35 -0.60 5.84
C GLN A 110 -0.95 -0.71 4.43
N LEU A 111 -0.66 0.25 3.56
CA LEU A 111 -0.97 0.16 2.13
C LEU A 111 0.28 -0.04 1.27
N SER A 112 0.33 -1.13 0.52
CA SER A 112 1.34 -1.32 -0.53
C SER A 112 0.76 -0.92 -1.88
N VAL A 113 1.42 -0.02 -2.61
CA VAL A 113 0.96 0.46 -3.94
C VAL A 113 1.90 -0.02 -5.03
N ILE A 114 1.34 -0.73 -6.00
CA ILE A 114 2.02 -1.24 -7.19
C ILE A 114 1.45 -0.54 -8.43
N HIS A 115 2.12 0.56 -8.77
CA HIS A 115 2.24 1.30 -10.04
C HIS A 115 1.02 1.72 -10.92
N ARG A 116 0.26 2.73 -10.48
CA ARG A 116 0.10 4.02 -11.20
C ARG A 116 -0.37 5.07 -10.18
N MET A 117 0.44 6.11 -9.95
CA MET A 117 0.26 7.03 -8.81
C MET A 117 -0.92 8.00 -8.94
N ALA A 118 -1.71 7.93 -10.02
CA ALA A 118 -2.85 8.80 -10.24
C ALA A 118 -4.09 8.43 -9.39
N GLU A 119 -4.18 7.21 -8.86
CA GLU A 119 -5.43 6.67 -8.29
C GLU A 119 -5.31 6.19 -6.83
N VAL A 120 -4.29 6.64 -6.10
CA VAL A 120 -4.10 6.26 -4.68
C VAL A 120 -5.36 6.59 -3.85
N GLN A 121 -6.10 7.64 -4.21
CA GLN A 121 -7.31 8.07 -3.52
C GLN A 121 -8.51 7.12 -3.72
N ALA A 122 -8.72 6.59 -4.93
CA ALA A 122 -9.84 5.69 -5.22
C ALA A 122 -9.64 4.33 -4.53
N THR A 123 -8.42 3.79 -4.56
CA THR A 123 -8.16 2.52 -3.88
C THR A 123 -8.21 2.65 -2.36
N LEU A 124 -7.89 3.83 -1.81
CA LEU A 124 -8.08 4.12 -0.39
C LEU A 124 -9.56 4.03 0.02
N GLU A 125 -10.49 4.45 -0.84
CA GLU A 125 -11.93 4.33 -0.60
C GLU A 125 -12.41 2.88 -0.72
N GLU A 126 -11.86 2.11 -1.67
CA GLU A 126 -12.24 0.71 -1.90
C GLU A 126 -11.71 -0.24 -0.80
N CYS A 127 -10.46 -0.06 -0.36
CA CYS A 127 -9.89 -0.81 0.78
C CYS A 127 -10.59 -0.50 2.12
N MET A 128 -11.39 0.58 2.19
CA MET A 128 -12.16 0.96 3.37
C MET A 128 -13.59 0.37 3.40
N LYS A 129 -14.04 -0.24 2.30
CA LYS A 129 -15.37 -0.89 2.20
C LYS A 129 -15.39 -2.35 2.68
N TYR A 130 -14.22 -2.97 2.84
CA TYR A 130 -14.04 -4.34 3.31
C TYR A 130 -13.34 -4.36 4.67
#